data_AF-A0A316NPJ8-F1
#
_entry.id   AF-A0A316NPJ8-F1
#
_cell.length_a   1.000
_cell.length_b   1.000
_cell.length_c   1.000
_cell.angle_alpha   90.00
_cell.angle_beta   90.00
_cell.angle_gamma   90.00
#
_symmetry.space_group_name_H-M   'P 1'
#
loop_
_entity.id
_entity.type
_entity.pdbx_description
1 polymer ?
#
loop_
_entity_poly.entity_id
_entity_poly.type
_entity_poly.pdbx_seq_one_letter_code
_entity_poly.pdbx_strand_id
1 'polypeptide(L)'
;MLPHISYKNVVTKIHGNSLKNPAPTWGYKLYSNDGTFLKKGITSKPVAESHYPKWYMSDKYMIKQLFHNRRAAYEWEYKQNTIQRGSLNKNMH
;
A
#
# COMPACT_ATOMS: atom_id res chain seq x y z
N MET A 1 43.71 -18.76 -24.97
CA MET A 1 42.67 -19.20 -24.01
C MET A 1 42.07 -17.96 -23.37
N LEU A 2 40.80 -17.66 -23.62
CA LEU A 2 40.09 -16.54 -22.98
C LEU A 2 39.33 -17.05 -21.75
N PRO A 3 39.32 -16.35 -20.61
CA PRO A 3 38.60 -16.80 -19.43
C PRO A 3 37.09 -16.62 -19.63
N HIS A 4 36.34 -17.68 -19.34
CA HIS A 4 34.87 -17.67 -19.34
C HIS A 4 34.38 -16.95 -18.07
N ILE A 5 33.87 -15.72 -18.22
CA ILE A 5 33.27 -14.98 -17.11
C ILE A 5 31.83 -15.48 -16.94
N SER A 6 31.59 -16.26 -15.89
CA SER A 6 30.24 -16.66 -15.48
C SER A 6 29.56 -15.48 -14.78
N TYR A 7 28.63 -14.82 -15.47
CA TYR A 7 27.75 -13.82 -14.88
C TYR A 7 26.82 -14.50 -13.87
N LYS A 8 27.18 -14.45 -12.58
CA LYS A 8 26.22 -14.74 -11.51
C LYS A 8 25.09 -13.72 -11.61
N ASN A 9 23.93 -14.14 -12.11
CA ASN A 9 22.69 -13.37 -12.02
C ASN A 9 22.35 -13.21 -10.54
N VAL A 10 22.74 -12.07 -9.96
CA VAL A 10 22.34 -11.70 -8.60
C VAL A 10 20.87 -11.32 -8.66
N VAL A 11 19.99 -12.28 -8.43
CA VAL A 11 18.56 -12.02 -8.24
C VAL A 11 18.42 -11.20 -6.96
N THR A 12 18.38 -9.87 -7.12
CA THR A 12 18.15 -8.95 -6.02
C THR A 12 16.71 -9.11 -5.57
N LYS A 13 16.51 -9.67 -4.37
CA LYS A 13 15.18 -9.83 -3.78
C LYS A 13 14.60 -8.44 -3.52
N ILE A 14 13.67 -8.00 -4.36
CA ILE A 14 13.00 -6.72 -4.20
C ILE A 14 12.11 -6.80 -2.95
N HIS A 15 12.33 -5.88 -2.01
CA HIS A 15 11.53 -5.80 -0.78
C HIS A 15 10.09 -5.39 -1.10
N GLY A 16 9.11 -5.93 -0.35
CA GLY A 16 7.68 -5.68 -0.57
C GLY A 16 7.31 -4.19 -0.56
N ASN A 17 8.01 -3.39 0.24
CA ASN A 17 7.79 -1.95 0.35
C ASN A 17 8.48 -1.10 -0.74
N SER A 18 9.24 -1.70 -1.64
CA SER A 18 9.90 -0.98 -2.73
C SER A 18 8.90 -0.48 -3.77
N LEU A 19 9.01 0.77 -4.20
CA LEU A 19 8.22 1.29 -5.33
C LEU A 19 8.50 0.55 -6.64
N LYS A 20 9.64 -0.16 -6.73
CA LYS A 20 9.99 -1.02 -7.87
C LYS A 20 9.31 -2.40 -7.79
N ASN A 21 8.55 -2.70 -6.74
CA ASN A 21 7.86 -3.98 -6.61
C ASN A 21 6.74 -4.08 -7.66
N PRO A 22 6.82 -5.05 -8.60
CA PRO A 22 5.80 -5.23 -9.63
C PRO A 22 4.55 -5.93 -9.11
N ALA A 23 4.56 -6.46 -7.88
CA ALA A 23 3.42 -7.18 -7.33
C ALA A 23 2.20 -6.26 -7.12
N PRO A 24 0.99 -6.75 -7.39
CA PRO A 24 -0.25 -6.01 -7.11
C PRO A 24 -0.29 -5.52 -5.67
N THR A 25 -0.80 -4.30 -5.48
CA THR A 25 -0.85 -3.64 -4.18
C THR A 25 -2.24 -3.06 -3.97
N TRP A 26 -2.78 -3.25 -2.77
CA TRP A 26 -4.09 -2.74 -2.38
C TRP A 26 -3.96 -1.33 -1.83
N GLY A 27 -4.73 -0.39 -2.36
CA GLY A 27 -5.05 0.86 -1.68
C GLY A 27 -6.34 0.70 -0.88
N TYR A 28 -6.45 1.40 0.24
CA TYR A 28 -7.67 1.42 1.04
C TYR A 28 -7.96 2.81 1.56
N LYS A 29 -9.25 3.10 1.75
CA LYS A 29 -9.77 4.24 2.51
C LYS A 29 -10.56 3.69 3.70
N LEU A 30 -10.22 4.15 4.90
CA LEU A 30 -10.86 3.81 6.16
C LEU A 30 -11.84 4.92 6.54
N TYR A 31 -13.04 4.52 6.88
CA TYR A 31 -14.13 5.39 7.30
C TYR A 31 -14.67 4.94 8.65
N SER A 32 -15.20 5.88 9.42
CA SER A 32 -16.14 5.59 10.51
C SER A 32 -17.49 5.15 9.92
N ASN A 33 -18.30 4.41 10.67
CA ASN A 33 -19.63 3.95 10.24
C ASN A 33 -20.62 5.10 9.95
N ASP A 34 -20.34 6.31 10.44
CA ASP A 34 -21.07 7.53 10.10
C ASP A 34 -20.69 8.13 8.74
N GLY A 35 -19.73 7.52 8.02
CA GLY A 35 -19.23 7.98 6.72
C GLY A 35 -18.04 8.94 6.81
N THR A 36 -17.56 9.28 8.01
CA THR A 36 -16.40 10.17 8.18
C THR A 36 -15.13 9.52 7.65
N PHE A 37 -14.44 10.18 6.73
CA PHE A 37 -13.14 9.72 6.22
C PHE A 37 -12.05 9.88 7.29
N LEU A 38 -11.39 8.77 7.63
CA LEU A 38 -10.38 8.75 8.70
C LEU A 38 -8.95 8.72 8.17
N LYS A 39 -8.64 7.81 7.24
CA LYS A 39 -7.32 7.69 6.63
C LYS A 39 -7.37 6.86 5.36
N LYS A 40 -6.28 6.89 4.64
CA LYS A 40 -5.98 5.96 3.57
C LYS A 40 -4.64 5.27 3.83
N GLY A 41 -4.38 4.25 3.03
CA GLY A 41 -3.16 3.46 3.12
C GLY A 41 -2.98 2.60 1.89
N ILE A 42 -1.76 2.09 1.71
CA ILE A 42 -1.47 1.00 0.78
C ILE A 42 -0.93 -0.23 1.52
N THR A 43 -1.21 -1.42 1.01
CA THR A 43 -0.71 -2.68 1.58
C THR A 43 -0.57 -3.76 0.52
N SER A 44 0.40 -4.67 0.69
CA SER A 44 0.54 -5.84 -0.17
C SER A 44 -0.38 -7.00 0.26
N LYS A 45 -1.13 -6.86 1.36
CA LYS A 45 -2.06 -7.88 1.85
C LYS A 45 -3.48 -7.65 1.27
N PRO A 46 -4.20 -8.69 0.84
CA PRO A 46 -5.57 -8.54 0.34
C PRO A 46 -6.59 -8.13 1.41
N VAL A 47 -6.33 -8.50 2.67
CA VAL A 47 -7.17 -8.14 3.82
C VAL A 47 -6.52 -6.98 4.57
N ALA A 48 -6.74 -5.75 4.11
CA ALA A 48 -6.18 -4.55 4.73
C ALA A 48 -6.67 -4.32 6.17
N GLU A 49 -7.84 -4.85 6.50
CA GLU A 49 -8.44 -4.81 7.82
C GLU A 49 -7.62 -5.58 8.86
N SER A 50 -6.86 -6.60 8.43
CA SER A 50 -6.06 -7.46 9.31
C SER A 50 -4.90 -6.72 10.00
N HIS A 51 -4.61 -5.48 9.61
CA HIS A 51 -3.62 -4.63 10.29
C HIS A 51 -4.14 -4.06 11.61
N TYR A 52 -5.44 -4.16 11.87
CA TYR A 52 -6.09 -3.58 13.03
C TYR A 52 -6.80 -4.67 13.84
N PRO A 53 -6.84 -4.53 15.18
CA PRO A 53 -7.60 -5.45 16.01
C PRO A 53 -9.10 -5.29 15.77
N LYS A 54 -9.88 -6.36 15.99
CA LYS A 54 -11.33 -6.39 15.72
C LYS A 54 -12.10 -5.27 16.42
N TRP A 55 -11.73 -4.94 17.67
CA TRP A 55 -12.36 -3.86 18.44
C TRP A 55 -12.09 -2.47 17.85
N TYR A 56 -11.00 -2.29 17.12
CA TYR A 56 -10.72 -1.01 16.46
C TYR A 56 -11.58 -0.82 15.20
N MET A 57 -11.96 -1.93 14.57
CA MET A 57 -12.78 -1.95 13.37
C MET A 57 -14.29 -2.04 13.65
N SER A 58 -14.74 -2.19 14.90
CA SER A 58 -16.16 -2.43 15.18
C SER A 58 -17.07 -1.27 14.77
N ASP A 59 -16.53 -0.06 14.71
CA ASP A 59 -17.22 1.19 14.33
C ASP A 59 -16.70 1.77 13.00
N LYS A 60 -16.01 0.96 12.19
CA LYS A 60 -15.33 1.41 10.95
C LYS A 60 -15.48 0.42 9.82
N TYR A 61 -15.31 0.92 8.59
CA TYR A 61 -15.26 0.10 7.39
C TYR A 61 -14.19 0.59 6.42
N MET A 62 -13.75 -0.31 5.53
CA MET A 62 -12.76 0.01 4.49
C MET A 62 -13.33 -0.15 3.09
N ILE A 63 -13.03 0.82 2.24
CA ILE A 63 -13.18 0.71 0.78
C ILE A 63 -11.81 0.40 0.21
N LYS A 64 -11.71 -0.67 -0.58
CA LYS A 64 -10.44 -1.19 -1.11
C LYS A 64 -10.40 -1.11 -2.64
N GLN A 65 -9.22 -0.86 -3.18
CA GLN A 65 -8.96 -0.85 -4.62
C GLN A 65 -7.62 -1.55 -4.90
N LEU A 66 -7.61 -2.45 -5.87
CA LEU A 66 -6.39 -3.14 -6.30
C LEU A 66 -5.68 -2.32 -7.38
N PHE A 67 -4.36 -2.19 -7.23
CA PHE A 67 -3.48 -1.57 -8.21
C PHE A 67 -2.50 -2.60 -8.77
N HIS A 68 -2.11 -2.41 -10.02
CA HIS A 68 -1.25 -3.32 -10.76
C HIS A 68 0.16 -3.45 -10.15
N ASN A 69 0.66 -2.41 -9.47
CA ASN A 69 1.94 -2.45 -8.76
C ASN A 69 1.97 -1.46 -7.57
N ARG A 70 3.07 -1.49 -6.80
CA ARG A 70 3.23 -0.61 -5.64
C ARG A 70 3.39 0.86 -6.00
N ARG A 71 4.03 1.19 -7.12
CA ARG A 71 4.19 2.58 -7.59
C ARG A 71 2.83 3.22 -7.85
N ALA A 72 1.93 2.54 -8.56
CA ALA A 72 0.61 3.03 -8.88
C ALA A 72 -0.25 3.26 -7.63
N ALA A 73 -0.19 2.33 -6.65
CA ALA A 73 -0.87 2.52 -5.37
C ALA A 73 -0.31 3.73 -4.59
N TYR A 74 1.01 3.91 -4.59
CA TYR A 74 1.68 5.04 -3.95
C TYR A 74 1.28 6.38 -4.59
N GLU A 75 1.30 6.46 -5.92
CA GLU A 75 0.89 7.68 -6.64
C GLU A 75 -0.59 8.01 -6.40
N TRP A 76 -1.46 7.00 -6.31
CA TRP A 76 -2.84 7.18 -5.90
C TRP A 76 -2.94 7.73 -4.48
N GLU A 77 -2.23 7.13 -3.52
CA GLU A 77 -2.23 7.57 -2.11
C GLU A 77 -1.78 9.03 -1.99
N TYR A 78 -0.70 9.40 -2.68
CA TYR A 78 -0.18 10.77 -2.77
C TYR A 78 -1.21 11.74 -3.35
N LYS A 79 -1.81 11.41 -4.50
CA LYS A 79 -2.88 12.24 -5.11
C LYS A 79 -4.09 12.39 -4.18
N GLN A 80 -4.45 11.35 -3.45
CA GLN A 80 -5.56 11.44 -2.49
C GLN A 80 -5.16 12.28 -1.25
N ASN A 81 -3.87 12.40 -0.91
CA ASN A 81 -3.38 13.21 0.21
C ASN A 81 -3.56 14.70 -0.04
N THR A 82 -3.45 15.14 -1.28
CA THR A 82 -3.65 16.54 -1.67
C THR A 82 -5.12 16.95 -1.70
N ILE A 83 -6.04 16.00 -1.92
CA ILE A 83 -7.48 16.26 -2.02
C ILE A 83 -8.16 16.28 -0.65
N GLN A 84 -7.97 15.21 0.15
CA GLN A 84 -8.63 15.06 1.43
C GLN A 84 -7.73 14.32 2.41
N ARG A 85 -7.33 15.02 3.47
CA ARG A 85 -6.52 14.48 4.54
C ARG A 85 -7.43 14.04 5.68
N GLY A 86 -7.52 12.74 5.91
CA GLY A 86 -8.28 12.19 7.03
C GLY A 86 -7.58 12.46 8.36
N SER A 87 -8.34 12.51 9.44
CA SER A 87 -7.86 12.84 10.79
C SER A 87 -6.74 11.91 11.30
N LEU A 88 -6.69 10.67 10.82
CA LEU A 88 -5.70 9.66 11.22
C LEU A 88 -4.49 9.59 10.27
N ASN A 89 -4.40 10.51 9.30
CA ASN A 89 -3.33 10.49 8.31
C ASN A 89 -2.12 11.33 8.75
N LYS A 90 -1.18 10.67 9.42
CA LYS A 90 -0.02 11.31 10.06
C LYS A 90 1.07 11.76 9.08
N ASN A 91 1.18 11.12 7.91
CA ASN A 91 2.24 11.38 6.94
C ASN A 91 1.69 11.96 5.62
N MET A 92 2.53 12.78 4.98
CA MET A 92 2.32 13.39 3.66
C MET A 92 3.05 12.60 2.57
N HIS A 93 3.03 11.26 2.65
CA HIS A 93 3.67 10.44 1.61
C HIS A 93 3.08 10.73 0.24
#